data_AF-A0A5E4LFS3-F1
#
_entry.id   AF-A0A5E4LFS3-F1
#
_cell.length_a   1.000
_cell.length_b   1.000
_cell.length_c   1.000
_cell.angle_alpha   90.00
_cell.angle_beta   90.00
_cell.angle_gamma   90.00
#
_symmetry.space_group_name_H-M   'P 1'
#
loop_
_entity.id
_entity.type
_entity.pdbx_description
1 polymer ?
#
loop_
_entity_poly.entity_id
_entity_poly.type
_entity_poly.pdbx_seq_one_letter_code
_entity_poly.pdbx_strand_id
1 'polypeptide(L)'
;MAKNTIHEREADFVGFFNKAGPISIRLHQLELLPGIGKKHLKEILDARDTKPFSSFKDIQERVTLLPEPANLILTRISEEMQGTSKYYLFVRPPAKHFEEYR
;
A
#
# COMPACT_ATOMS: atom_id res chain seq x y z
N MET A 1 -1.58 -1.98 19.22
CA MET A 1 -2.69 -2.87 18.80
C MET A 1 -2.72 -3.08 17.29
N ALA A 2 -2.69 -2.03 16.45
CA ALA A 2 -2.81 -2.18 14.99
C ALA A 2 -1.66 -2.91 14.28
N LYS A 3 -0.40 -2.82 14.77
CA LYS A 3 0.74 -3.51 14.12
C LYS A 3 0.62 -5.04 14.17
N ASN A 4 0.05 -5.61 15.24
CA ASN A 4 -0.15 -7.06 15.35
C ASN A 4 -1.14 -7.57 14.30
N THR A 5 -2.24 -6.86 14.06
CA THR A 5 -3.23 -7.23 13.05
C THR A 5 -2.65 -7.24 11.63
N ILE A 6 -1.68 -6.37 11.35
CA ILE A 6 -1.00 -6.34 10.04
C ILE A 6 -0.13 -7.58 9.84
N HIS A 7 0.58 -8.03 10.88
CA HIS A 7 1.36 -9.27 10.83
C HIS A 7 0.48 -10.52 10.79
N GLU A 8 -0.64 -10.55 11.52
CA GLU A 8 -1.61 -11.64 11.46
C GLU A 8 -2.23 -11.79 10.06
N ARG A 9 -2.41 -10.68 9.35
CA ARG A 9 -2.95 -10.63 7.98
C ARG A 9 -1.88 -10.37 6.93
N GLU A 10 -0.62 -10.70 7.21
CA GLU A 10 0.51 -10.43 6.32
C GLU A 10 0.26 -10.96 4.90
N ALA A 11 -0.33 -12.15 4.77
CA ALA A 11 -0.66 -12.75 3.49
C ALA A 11 -1.56 -11.88 2.60
N ASP A 12 -2.54 -11.17 3.18
CA ASP A 12 -3.45 -10.28 2.44
C ASP A 12 -2.68 -9.09 1.84
N PHE A 13 -1.79 -8.51 2.64
CA PHE A 13 -0.99 -7.35 2.26
C PHE A 13 0.13 -7.71 1.28
N VAL A 14 0.80 -8.84 1.47
CA VAL A 14 1.73 -9.39 0.47
C VAL A 14 1.00 -9.66 -0.86
N GLY A 15 -0.22 -10.18 -0.77
CA GLY A 15 -1.13 -10.31 -1.91
C GLY A 15 -1.41 -8.98 -2.60
N PHE A 16 -1.56 -7.88 -1.86
CA PHE A 16 -1.69 -6.53 -2.42
C PHE A 16 -0.44 -6.13 -3.22
N PHE A 17 0.78 -6.31 -2.71
CA PHE A 17 2.00 -6.00 -3.48
C PHE A 17 2.10 -6.81 -4.78
N ASN A 18 1.69 -8.08 -4.74
CA ASN A 18 1.65 -8.94 -5.91
C ASN A 18 0.56 -8.55 -6.92
N LYS A 19 -0.60 -8.09 -6.46
CA LYS A 19 -1.75 -7.78 -7.34
C LYS A 19 -1.87 -6.31 -7.70
N ALA A 20 -1.10 -5.43 -7.07
CA ALA A 20 -1.20 -4.00 -7.27
C ALA A 20 -0.92 -3.63 -8.73
N GLY A 21 -1.78 -2.79 -9.29
CA GLY A 21 -1.73 -2.37 -10.68
C GLY A 21 -1.80 -0.85 -10.85
N PRO A 22 -1.77 -0.38 -12.12
CA PRO A 22 -1.99 1.02 -12.44
C PRO A 22 -3.44 1.43 -12.15
N ILE A 23 -3.62 2.56 -11.47
CA ILE A 23 -4.93 3.23 -11.32
C ILE A 23 -5.24 4.05 -12.57
N SER A 24 -4.22 4.70 -13.12
CA SER A 24 -4.30 5.45 -14.37
C SER A 24 -2.98 5.35 -15.13
N ILE A 25 -2.92 5.91 -16.34
CA ILE A 25 -1.71 5.97 -17.18
C ILE A 25 -0.51 6.59 -16.42
N ARG A 26 -0.76 7.48 -15.44
CA ARG A 26 0.29 8.20 -14.70
C ARG A 26 0.36 7.85 -13.21
N LEU A 27 -0.46 6.92 -12.71
CA LEU A 27 -0.56 6.65 -11.27
C LEU A 27 -0.69 5.16 -11.01
N HIS A 28 0.20 4.61 -10.20
CA HIS A 28 0.16 3.22 -9.74
C HIS A 28 -0.40 3.10 -8.31
N GLN A 29 -1.07 1.98 -8.00
CA GLN A 29 -1.61 1.73 -6.65
C GLN A 29 -0.51 1.70 -5.58
N LEU A 30 0.67 1.18 -5.91
CA LEU A 30 1.82 1.15 -5.00
C LEU A 30 2.33 2.55 -4.64
N GLU A 31 2.20 3.55 -5.53
CA GLU A 31 2.63 4.93 -5.26
C GLU A 31 1.72 5.65 -4.26
N LEU A 32 0.55 5.10 -3.95
CA LEU A 32 -0.30 5.62 -2.89
C LEU A 32 0.23 5.29 -1.49
N LEU A 33 1.14 4.32 -1.37
CA LEU A 33 1.77 4.01 -0.09
C LEU A 33 2.79 5.11 0.25
N PRO A 34 2.67 5.75 1.43
CA PRO A 34 3.55 6.84 1.82
C PRO A 34 4.98 6.31 1.91
N GLY A 35 5.91 6.89 1.15
CA GLY A 35 7.31 6.45 1.09
C GLY A 35 7.65 5.55 -0.10
N ILE A 36 6.69 5.13 -0.92
CA ILE A 36 6.94 4.46 -2.20
C ILE A 36 6.96 5.49 -3.32
N GLY A 37 8.16 5.83 -3.79
CA GLY A 37 8.33 6.67 -4.98
C GLY A 37 8.49 5.85 -6.26
N LYS A 38 8.76 6.54 -7.37
CA LYS A 38 9.01 5.91 -8.69
C LYS A 38 10.15 4.88 -8.69
N LYS A 39 11.18 5.11 -7.87
CA LYS A 39 12.31 4.18 -7.73
C LYS A 39 11.85 2.86 -7.12
N HIS A 40 11.24 2.93 -5.93
CA HIS A 40 10.70 1.75 -5.24
C HIS A 40 9.63 1.05 -6.06
N LEU A 41 8.76 1.80 -6.74
CA LEU A 41 7.77 1.24 -7.66
C LEU A 41 8.43 0.32 -8.69
N LYS A 42 9.45 0.82 -9.39
CA LYS A 42 10.14 0.03 -10.41
C LYS A 42 10.80 -1.21 -9.83
N GLU A 43 11.49 -1.09 -8.70
CA GLU A 43 12.12 -2.23 -8.02
C GLU A 43 11.09 -3.28 -7.57
N ILE A 44 9.94 -2.87 -7.06
CA ILE A 44 8.86 -3.79 -6.67
C ILE A 44 8.29 -4.51 -7.90
N LEU A 45 8.08 -3.79 -9.00
CA LEU A 45 7.58 -4.37 -10.25
C LEU A 45 8.58 -5.39 -10.82
N ASP A 46 9.86 -5.02 -10.94
CA ASP A 46 10.92 -5.90 -11.44
C ASP A 46 11.08 -7.16 -10.57
N ALA A 47 11.05 -6.99 -9.24
CA ALA A 47 11.16 -8.11 -8.28
C ALA A 47 9.95 -9.05 -8.33
N ARG A 48 8.74 -8.49 -8.54
CA ARG A 48 7.51 -9.27 -8.68
C ARG A 48 7.45 -10.03 -10.00
N ASP A 49 7.87 -9.39 -11.10
CA ASP A 49 7.89 -10.01 -12.42
C ASP A 49 8.84 -11.21 -12.45
N THR A 50 9.91 -11.17 -11.64
CA THR A 50 10.79 -12.32 -11.43
C THR A 50 10.10 -13.42 -10.63
N LYS A 51 9.54 -13.08 -9.47
CA LYS A 51 8.82 -14.03 -8.61
C LYS A 51 7.86 -13.31 -7.66
N PRO A 52 6.61 -13.77 -7.48
CA PRO A 52 5.70 -13.19 -6.50
C PRO A 52 6.29 -13.23 -5.09
N PHE A 53 6.01 -12.19 -4.32
CA PHE A 53 6.44 -12.07 -2.94
C PHE A 53 5.70 -13.07 -2.04
N SER A 54 6.41 -13.67 -1.09
CA SER A 54 5.83 -14.62 -0.13
C SER A 54 5.65 -14.06 1.28
N SER A 55 6.40 -13.01 1.64
CA SER A 55 6.37 -12.38 2.96
C SER A 55 6.80 -10.91 2.91
N PHE A 56 6.54 -10.16 3.97
CA PHE A 56 7.07 -8.80 4.13
C PHE A 56 8.59 -8.77 4.14
N LYS A 57 9.23 -9.79 4.71
CA LYS A 57 10.68 -9.91 4.74
C LYS A 57 11.26 -10.06 3.33
N ASP A 58 10.63 -10.88 2.50
CA ASP A 58 11.03 -11.08 1.09
C ASP A 58 10.89 -9.77 0.27
N ILE A 59 9.88 -8.94 0.56
CA ILE A 59 9.74 -7.61 -0.05
C ILE A 59 10.91 -6.71 0.37
N GLN A 60 11.23 -6.69 1.66
CA GLN A 60 12.30 -5.84 2.22
C GLN A 60 13.70 -6.27 1.75
N GLU A 61 13.94 -7.57 1.58
CA GLU A 61 15.22 -8.10 1.09
C GLU A 61 15.45 -7.79 -0.40
N ARG A 62 14.38 -7.79 -1.22
CA ARG A 62 14.49 -7.55 -2.66
C ARG A 62 14.49 -6.07 -3.02
N VAL A 63 13.74 -5.24 -2.30
CA VAL A 63 13.61 -3.80 -2.58
C VAL A 63 14.56 -3.03 -1.68
N THR A 64 15.63 -2.52 -2.27
CA THR A 64 16.72 -1.90 -1.51
C THR A 64 16.23 -0.56 -0.95
N LEU A 65 16.41 -0.32 0.36
CA LEU A 65 15.95 0.89 1.06
C LEU A 65 14.43 1.07 1.10
N LEU A 66 13.65 -0.01 1.00
CA LEU A 66 12.23 0.06 1.34
C LEU A 66 12.09 0.16 2.88
N PRO A 67 11.36 1.17 3.39
CA PRO A 67 10.94 1.17 4.79
C PRO A 67 10.07 -0.06 5.08
N GLU A 68 9.98 -0.48 6.35
CA GLU A 68 9.22 -1.69 6.71
C GLU A 68 7.80 -1.66 6.10
N PRO A 69 7.43 -2.64 5.26
CA PRO A 69 6.16 -2.62 4.53
C PRO A 69 4.94 -2.57 5.46
N ALA A 70 5.04 -3.20 6.63
CA ALA A 70 4.01 -3.12 7.66
C ALA A 70 3.77 -1.68 8.16
N ASN A 71 4.82 -0.88 8.30
CA ASN A 71 4.69 0.52 8.70
C ASN A 71 4.08 1.37 7.57
N LEU A 72 4.43 1.10 6.31
CA LEU A 72 3.85 1.82 5.17
C LEU A 72 2.33 1.63 5.10
N ILE A 73 1.89 0.37 5.28
CA ILE A 73 0.49 0.02 5.33
C ILE A 73 -0.20 0.68 6.52
N LEU A 74 0.41 0.63 7.71
CA LEU A 74 -0.15 1.24 8.92
C LEU A 74 -0.37 2.75 8.74
N THR A 75 0.65 3.46 8.23
CA THR A 75 0.55 4.89 7.94
C THR A 75 -0.55 5.15 6.93
N ARG A 76 -0.61 4.35 5.85
CA ARG A 76 -1.65 4.50 4.83
C ARG A 76 -3.06 4.30 5.38
N ILE A 77 -3.28 3.23 6.14
CA ILE A 77 -4.57 2.96 6.80
C ILE A 77 -4.96 4.14 7.69
N SER A 78 -4.00 4.69 8.43
CA SER A 78 -4.26 5.83 9.32
C SER A 78 -4.67 7.09 8.55
N GLU A 79 -4.01 7.38 7.42
CA GLU A 79 -4.38 8.48 6.51
C GLU A 79 -5.77 8.26 5.89
N GLU A 80 -6.06 7.03 5.46
CA GLU A 80 -7.37 6.71 4.86
C GLU A 80 -8.49 6.82 5.90
N MET A 81 -8.28 6.40 7.15
CA MET A 81 -9.25 6.56 8.23
C MET A 81 -9.54 8.03 8.57
N GLN A 82 -8.57 8.92 8.35
CA GLN A 82 -8.76 10.36 8.54
C GLN A 82 -9.58 11.02 7.41
N GLY A 83 -9.89 10.28 6.33
CA GLY A 83 -10.72 10.77 5.23
C GLY A 83 -10.02 11.75 4.29
N THR A 84 -8.71 11.99 4.48
CA THR A 84 -7.92 12.93 3.65
C THR A 84 -7.47 12.32 2.33
N SER A 85 -7.59 11.00 2.18
CA SER A 85 -7.17 10.28 0.99
C SER A 85 -8.23 10.29 -0.11
N LYS A 86 -7.83 10.64 -1.33
CA LYS A 86 -8.70 10.55 -2.53
C LYS A 86 -8.99 9.11 -2.96
N TYR A 87 -8.03 8.20 -2.71
CA TYR A 87 -8.13 6.78 -3.03
C TYR A 87 -8.02 5.96 -1.75
N TYR A 88 -8.92 4.99 -1.61
CA TYR A 88 -8.98 4.10 -0.46
C TYR A 88 -8.56 2.70 -0.90
N LEU A 89 -7.51 2.17 -0.28
CA LEU A 89 -6.94 0.86 -0.60
C LEU A 89 -7.32 -0.20 0.42
N PHE A 90 -7.32 0.16 1.71
CA PHE A 90 -7.41 -0.80 2.81
C PHE A 90 -8.68 -0.63 3.64
N VAL A 91 -9.19 0.60 3.76
CA VAL A 91 -10.40 0.89 4.53
C VAL A 91 -11.54 1.34 3.63
N ARG A 92 -12.78 1.18 4.11
CA ARG A 92 -13.93 1.74 3.38
C ARG A 92 -13.89 3.26 3.47
N PRO A 93 -14.19 3.99 2.38
CA PRO A 93 -14.33 5.44 2.46
C PRO A 93 -15.37 5.82 3.52
N PRO A 94 -15.09 6.81 4.38
CA PRO A 94 -16.10 7.34 5.28
C PRO A 94 -17.27 7.87 4.44
N ALA A 95 -18.48 7.74 4.96
CA ALA A 95 -19.66 8.30 4.30
C ALA A 95 -19.37 9.78 4.01
N LYS A 96 -19.42 10.19 2.74
CA LYS A 96 -19.23 11.59 2.37
C LYS A 96 -20.28 12.39 3.13
N HIS A 97 -19.86 13.25 4.04
CA HIS A 97 -20.74 14.23 4.65
C HIS A 97 -21.11 15.21 3.53
N PHE A 98 -22.36 15.13 3.05
CA PHE A 98 -22.91 15.94 1.94
C PHE A 98 -23.11 17.41 2.38
N GLU A 99 -22.10 18.07 2.95
CA GLU A 99 -22.20 19.48 3.36
C GLU A 99 -21.91 20.46 2.21
N GLU A 100 -21.41 19.99 1.06
CA GLU A 100 -21.01 20.83 -0.08
C GLU A 100 -22.12 21.07 -1.13
N TYR A 101 -23.39 20.80 -0.82
CA TYR A 101 -24.54 21.13 -1.69
C TYR A 101 -25.52 22.11 -1.03
N ARG A 102 -25.01 23.02 -0.21
CA ARG A 102 -25.82 24.07 0.43
C ARG A 102 -25.47 25.46 -0.06
#